data_AF-A0A3A8L2Q8-F1
#
_entry.id   AF-A0A3A8L2Q8-F1
#
_cell.length_a   1.000
_cell.length_b   1.000
_cell.length_c   1.000
_cell.angle_alpha   90.00
_cell.angle_beta   90.00
_cell.angle_gamma   90.00
#
_symmetry.space_group_name_H-M   'P 1'
#
loop_
_entity.id
_entity.type
_entity.pdbx_description
1 polymer ?
#
loop_
_entity_poly.entity_id
_entity_poly.type
_entity_poly.pdbx_seq_one_letter_code
_entity_poly.pdbx_strand_id
1 'polypeptide(L)'
;MFQTDASISVEILEQQLEAWFSQSRPIDRDWIEAMRDRLRRIDSSGLAQPVRAPDLEGTWIFQPSAADVHIAPPSSTQNEESASDKAVDFLYDDRPMPAEWTPILAGLLRNLPPEPVATSALQIPLWIAEIRNKLDARDWYVLVERNLSGRTLEQVGESLRVTRQRAEQIEAHAVKTSVQLASEATTSMLKWLEPVKSAVYLAVTVTQMEAEGLPIAVGIAEKIWRHRLEVRAPSERLRLIVNKKRLDSIEETVRNNSRNIGYSSPETAATILGVSASELHGLTLLLPELVYFTSNGSLAFGNWTMAHQFESIAETLAASGFPEWHASQMGKAAAQVNPDDFGQFTPRDAIALVTRNPGVHFEHAGRRGTYRLVGYGDGFNNTLEAIKAVFAENGRALHSSDVHALLSRSVPLQNVVAALRTRSDLFRRLGDGIFEFLEGGEVNIPEKEWMLHECTVSKELDLIVLQQRARTAGLNEFRIRGLAATTREIEFLPAKGKRQALLRIREN
;
A
#
# COMPACT_ATOMS: atom_id res chain seq x y z
N MET A 1 0.87 -42.16 -32.78
CA MET A 1 1.81 -41.09 -33.16
C MET A 1 0.98 -40.05 -33.90
N PHE A 2 0.41 -39.10 -33.17
CA PHE A 2 -0.34 -37.99 -33.77
C PHE A 2 0.66 -36.84 -33.95
N GLN A 3 1.05 -36.53 -35.19
CA GLN A 3 1.73 -35.28 -35.50
C GLN A 3 0.70 -34.17 -35.31
N THR A 4 0.71 -33.51 -34.16
CA THR A 4 0.04 -32.22 -34.02
C THR A 4 0.86 -31.19 -34.76
N ASP A 5 0.26 -30.67 -35.82
CA ASP A 5 0.82 -29.70 -36.75
C ASP A 5 1.14 -28.38 -36.01
N ALA A 6 2.35 -27.84 -36.16
CA ALA A 6 2.80 -26.65 -35.44
C ALA A 6 1.95 -25.40 -35.75
N SER A 7 1.25 -25.42 -36.89
CA SER A 7 0.26 -24.44 -37.32
C SER A 7 -0.90 -24.29 -36.32
N ILE A 8 -1.36 -25.37 -35.70
CA ILE A 8 -2.50 -25.39 -34.75
C ILE A 8 -2.16 -24.65 -33.46
N SER A 9 -0.88 -24.65 -33.05
CA SER A 9 -0.45 -24.02 -31.79
C SER A 9 -0.36 -22.49 -31.88
N VAL A 10 -0.02 -21.97 -33.06
CA VAL A 10 0.03 -20.52 -33.31
C VAL A 10 -1.39 -19.95 -33.42
N GLU A 11 -2.29 -20.66 -34.10
CA GLU A 11 -3.67 -20.23 -34.30
C GLU A 11 -4.46 -20.13 -32.97
N ILE A 12 -4.22 -21.05 -32.03
CA ILE A 12 -4.81 -21.02 -30.68
C ILE A 12 -4.28 -19.82 -29.86
N LEU A 13 -2.98 -19.50 -29.97
CA LEU A 13 -2.39 -18.36 -29.29
C LEU A 13 -2.88 -17.03 -29.87
N GLU A 14 -3.07 -16.94 -31.19
CA GLU A 14 -3.67 -15.77 -31.83
C GLU A 14 -5.13 -15.57 -31.40
N GLN A 15 -5.93 -16.64 -31.33
CA GLN A 15 -7.30 -16.57 -30.83
C GLN A 15 -7.38 -16.14 -29.35
N GLN A 16 -6.44 -16.57 -28.51
CA GLN A 16 -6.39 -16.13 -27.11
C GLN A 16 -5.98 -14.66 -26.97
N LEU A 17 -5.05 -14.18 -27.80
CA LEU A 17 -4.69 -12.76 -27.90
C LEU A 17 -5.89 -11.92 -28.31
N GLU A 18 -6.67 -12.38 -29.29
CA GLU A 18 -7.85 -11.66 -29.80
C GLU A 18 -9.03 -11.70 -28.81
N ALA A 19 -9.20 -12.80 -28.08
CA ALA A 19 -10.14 -12.88 -26.96
C ALA A 19 -9.77 -11.91 -25.82
N TRP A 20 -8.47 -11.72 -25.56
CA TRP A 20 -7.98 -10.72 -24.60
C TRP A 20 -8.24 -9.27 -25.05
N PHE A 21 -8.12 -8.98 -26.35
CA PHE A 21 -8.44 -7.66 -26.93
C PHE A 21 -9.90 -7.25 -26.71
N SER A 22 -10.84 -8.22 -26.77
CA SER A 22 -12.27 -7.96 -26.56
C SER A 22 -12.61 -7.46 -25.15
N GLN A 23 -11.67 -7.51 -24.20
CA GLN A 23 -11.84 -7.15 -22.80
C GLN A 23 -11.34 -5.74 -22.42
N SER A 24 -11.11 -4.86 -23.40
CA SER A 24 -10.87 -3.42 -23.22
C SER A 24 -9.74 -3.04 -22.25
N ARG A 25 -8.59 -3.74 -22.29
CA ARG A 25 -7.37 -3.35 -21.56
C ARG A 25 -6.40 -2.61 -22.49
N PRO A 26 -5.84 -1.45 -22.11
CA PRO A 26 -4.88 -0.73 -22.94
C PRO A 26 -3.52 -1.44 -22.85
N ILE A 27 -3.15 -2.16 -23.91
CA ILE A 27 -1.80 -2.73 -24.08
C ILE A 27 -1.11 -2.01 -25.24
N ASP A 28 0.17 -1.72 -25.04
CA ASP A 28 1.06 -1.08 -26.00
C ASP A 28 1.19 -1.94 -27.27
N ARG A 29 0.94 -1.32 -28.43
CA ARG A 29 1.01 -1.95 -29.75
C ARG A 29 2.41 -2.50 -30.04
N ASP A 30 3.44 -1.88 -29.47
CA ASP A 30 4.84 -2.26 -29.68
C ASP A 30 5.16 -3.60 -28.99
N TRP A 31 4.54 -3.87 -27.83
CA TRP A 31 4.70 -5.14 -27.12
C TRP A 31 4.08 -6.31 -27.90
N ILE A 32 2.96 -6.05 -28.60
CA ILE A 32 2.24 -7.05 -29.39
C ILE A 32 3.01 -7.41 -30.67
N GLU A 33 3.57 -6.40 -31.36
CA GLU A 33 4.43 -6.64 -32.51
C GLU A 33 5.70 -7.41 -32.09
N ALA A 34 6.28 -7.11 -30.93
CA ALA A 34 7.40 -7.87 -30.37
C ALA A 34 7.04 -9.34 -30.07
N MET A 35 5.85 -9.61 -29.54
CA MET A 35 5.40 -10.99 -29.27
C MET A 35 5.09 -11.78 -30.55
N ARG A 36 4.48 -11.16 -31.56
CA ARG A 36 4.28 -11.78 -32.88
C ARG A 36 5.60 -12.13 -33.55
N ASP A 37 6.56 -11.21 -33.49
CA ASP A 37 7.90 -11.44 -34.01
C ASP A 37 8.61 -12.59 -33.29
N ARG A 38 8.43 -12.69 -31.98
CA ARG A 38 9.00 -13.76 -31.17
C ARG A 38 8.39 -15.12 -31.49
N LEU A 39 7.07 -15.17 -31.70
CA LEU A 39 6.37 -16.39 -32.12
C LEU A 39 6.73 -16.83 -33.54
N ARG A 40 6.92 -15.88 -34.48
CA ARG A 40 7.39 -16.17 -35.84
C ARG A 40 8.83 -16.69 -35.91
N ARG A 41 9.66 -16.35 -34.92
CA ARG A 41 11.06 -16.80 -34.82
C ARG A 41 11.22 -18.18 -34.19
N ILE A 42 10.16 -18.77 -33.62
CA ILE A 42 10.18 -20.16 -33.15
C ILE A 42 9.99 -21.06 -34.36
N ASP A 43 11.10 -21.29 -35.06
CA ASP A 43 11.15 -22.14 -36.25
C ASP A 43 11.21 -23.62 -35.83
N SER A 44 10.09 -24.32 -36.05
CA SER A 44 9.85 -25.77 -36.30
C SER A 44 10.71 -26.90 -35.66
N SER A 45 11.67 -26.63 -34.78
CA SER A 45 12.64 -27.62 -34.28
C SER A 45 12.76 -27.69 -32.75
N GLY A 46 12.07 -26.82 -32.01
CA GLY A 46 12.28 -26.68 -30.55
C GLY A 46 11.03 -26.54 -29.70
N LEU A 47 9.90 -27.16 -30.07
CA LEU A 47 8.72 -27.18 -29.21
C LEU A 47 8.72 -28.42 -28.30
N ALA A 48 8.78 -28.17 -26.99
CA ALA A 48 8.63 -29.16 -25.94
C ALA A 48 7.34 -29.98 -26.13
N GLN A 49 7.42 -31.29 -25.92
CA GLN A 49 6.24 -32.15 -26.02
C GLN A 49 5.19 -31.74 -24.96
N PRO A 50 3.91 -31.61 -25.34
CA PRO A 50 2.86 -31.29 -24.38
C PRO A 50 2.66 -32.48 -23.44
N VAL A 51 2.68 -32.22 -22.12
CA VAL A 51 2.39 -33.22 -21.09
C VAL A 51 1.00 -32.95 -20.54
N ARG A 52 0.21 -34.02 -20.38
CA ARG A 52 -1.16 -33.93 -19.86
C ARG A 52 -1.11 -33.66 -18.36
N ALA A 53 -1.73 -32.57 -17.90
CA ALA A 53 -1.84 -32.28 -16.47
C ALA A 53 -2.74 -33.33 -15.81
N PRO A 54 -2.30 -34.00 -14.73
CA PRO A 54 -3.08 -35.08 -14.11
C PRO A 54 -4.39 -34.62 -13.46
N ASP A 55 -4.56 -33.30 -13.25
CA ASP A 55 -5.60 -32.76 -12.36
C ASP A 55 -6.64 -31.88 -13.10
N LEU A 56 -6.51 -31.75 -14.43
CA LEU A 56 -7.39 -30.93 -15.27
C LEU A 56 -7.80 -31.72 -16.51
N GLU A 57 -9.05 -32.17 -16.56
CA GLU A 57 -9.59 -32.80 -17.76
C GLU A 57 -9.53 -31.84 -18.95
N GLY A 58 -8.63 -32.12 -19.89
CA GLY A 58 -8.57 -31.47 -21.20
C GLY A 58 -7.54 -30.35 -21.35
N THR A 59 -6.73 -30.04 -20.34
CA THR A 59 -5.72 -28.96 -20.42
C THR A 59 -4.32 -29.51 -20.65
N TRP A 60 -3.66 -29.07 -21.72
CA TRP A 60 -2.25 -29.38 -22.02
C TRP A 60 -1.37 -28.23 -21.53
N ILE A 61 -0.28 -28.54 -20.83
CA ILE A 61 0.66 -27.55 -20.31
C ILE A 61 2.01 -27.80 -20.98
N PHE A 62 2.63 -26.74 -21.52
CA PHE A 62 3.98 -26.81 -22.07
C PHE A 62 5.00 -26.52 -20.96
N GLN A 63 5.80 -27.52 -20.60
CA GLN A 63 6.96 -27.32 -19.71
C GLN A 63 8.20 -26.99 -20.56
N PRO A 64 8.95 -25.91 -20.28
CA PRO A 64 10.23 -25.67 -20.94
C PRO A 64 11.24 -26.76 -20.53
N SER A 65 11.99 -27.25 -21.51
CA SER A 65 13.06 -28.23 -21.30
C SER A 65 14.17 -27.63 -20.44
N ALA A 66 14.64 -28.38 -19.45
CA ALA A 66 15.71 -27.99 -18.52
C ALA A 66 17.08 -27.75 -19.19
N ALA A 67 17.20 -27.91 -20.51
CA ALA A 67 18.44 -27.73 -21.26
C ALA A 67 18.70 -26.28 -21.75
N ASP A 68 17.72 -25.36 -21.66
CA ASP A 68 17.85 -24.00 -22.25
C ASP A 68 18.14 -22.87 -21.24
N VAL A 69 18.46 -23.18 -19.97
CA VAL A 69 18.64 -22.15 -18.92
C VAL A 69 20.09 -21.64 -18.78
N HIS A 70 21.04 -22.13 -19.59
CA HIS A 70 22.42 -21.62 -19.58
C HIS A 70 22.91 -21.17 -20.95
N ILE A 71 22.45 -19.99 -21.40
CA ILE A 71 23.20 -19.16 -22.35
C ILE A 71 23.36 -17.79 -21.71
N ALA A 72 24.57 -17.52 -21.19
CA ALA A 72 24.97 -16.19 -20.75
C ALA A 72 24.91 -15.22 -21.94
N PRO A 73 24.47 -13.97 -21.74
CA PRO A 73 24.49 -12.98 -22.81
C PRO A 73 25.95 -12.72 -23.24
N PRO A 74 26.22 -12.55 -24.55
CA PRO A 74 27.56 -12.24 -25.01
C PRO A 74 28.00 -10.89 -24.44
N SER A 75 29.14 -10.89 -23.76
CA SER A 75 29.86 -9.70 -23.32
C SER A 75 30.14 -8.79 -24.52
N SER A 76 29.47 -7.65 -24.57
CA SER A 76 29.73 -6.59 -25.53
C SER A 76 31.04 -5.89 -25.17
N THR A 77 32.04 -6.15 -25.98
CA THR A 77 33.26 -5.35 -26.10
C THR A 77 32.91 -3.89 -26.43
N GLN A 78 33.44 -3.01 -25.60
CA GLN A 78 33.80 -1.61 -25.80
C GLN A 78 33.38 -0.95 -27.14
N ASN A 79 32.53 0.06 -27.04
CA ASN A 79 32.58 1.24 -27.90
C ASN A 79 32.23 2.49 -27.07
N GLU A 80 32.84 3.58 -27.47
CA GLU A 80 33.14 4.80 -26.70
C GLU A 80 31.92 5.64 -26.30
N GLU A 81 32.01 6.14 -25.06
CA GLU A 81 31.50 7.41 -24.51
C GLU A 81 30.28 8.09 -25.17
N SER A 82 29.11 7.87 -24.55
CA SER A 82 28.04 8.85 -24.46
C SER A 82 27.74 9.16 -22.99
N ALA A 83 28.06 10.37 -22.54
CA ALA A 83 27.95 10.80 -21.15
C ALA A 83 26.49 10.98 -20.64
N SER A 84 25.47 10.61 -21.43
CA SER A 84 24.06 10.66 -21.01
C SER A 84 23.54 9.35 -20.41
N ASP A 85 24.17 8.20 -20.66
CA ASP A 85 23.68 6.90 -20.16
C ASP A 85 24.02 6.61 -18.70
N LYS A 86 25.15 7.13 -18.19
CA LYS A 86 25.53 7.00 -16.77
C LYS A 86 24.56 7.68 -15.81
N ALA A 87 23.71 8.58 -16.31
CA ALA A 87 22.67 9.17 -15.51
C ALA A 87 21.62 8.11 -15.18
N VAL A 88 21.09 7.37 -16.16
CA VAL A 88 19.96 6.45 -15.99
C VAL A 88 20.25 5.34 -14.94
N ASP A 89 21.50 4.89 -14.85
CA ASP A 89 21.91 3.80 -13.94
C ASP A 89 21.56 4.06 -12.47
N PHE A 90 21.86 5.26 -11.94
CA PHE A 90 21.69 5.55 -10.51
C PHE A 90 20.25 5.53 -10.00
N LEU A 91 19.26 5.66 -10.89
CA LEU A 91 17.86 5.57 -10.49
C LEU A 91 17.49 4.12 -10.18
N TYR A 92 17.99 3.18 -10.99
CA TYR A 92 17.66 1.76 -10.92
C TYR A 92 18.72 0.93 -10.19
N ASP A 93 19.63 1.59 -9.47
CA ASP A 93 20.65 0.95 -8.64
C ASP A 93 20.01 -0.12 -7.74
N ASP A 94 20.49 -1.36 -7.87
CA ASP A 94 20.08 -2.45 -6.99
C ASP A 94 20.87 -2.41 -5.67
N ARG A 95 20.48 -1.48 -4.78
CA ARG A 95 21.15 -1.28 -3.50
C ARG A 95 20.82 -2.42 -2.54
N PRO A 96 21.78 -2.89 -1.72
CA PRO A 96 21.46 -3.83 -0.66
C PRO A 96 20.58 -3.16 0.39
N MET A 97 19.72 -3.96 1.02
CA MET A 97 18.95 -3.52 2.16
C MET A 97 19.90 -3.23 3.34
N PRO A 98 19.75 -2.10 4.06
CA PRO A 98 20.54 -1.81 5.25
C PRO A 98 20.39 -2.91 6.30
N ALA A 99 21.48 -3.32 6.94
CA ALA A 99 21.46 -4.42 7.92
C ALA A 99 20.64 -4.05 9.17
N GLU A 100 20.55 -2.76 9.49
CA GLU A 100 19.78 -2.21 10.59
C GLU A 100 18.27 -2.38 10.41
N TRP A 101 17.80 -2.55 9.17
CA TRP A 101 16.38 -2.76 8.89
C TRP A 101 15.93 -4.19 9.17
N THR A 102 16.81 -5.17 8.99
CA THR A 102 16.48 -6.59 9.14
C THR A 102 15.76 -6.91 10.47
N PRO A 103 16.23 -6.49 11.66
CA PRO A 103 15.53 -6.78 12.91
C PRO A 103 14.18 -6.05 13.03
N ILE A 104 14.04 -4.85 12.46
CA ILE A 104 12.79 -4.08 12.47
C ILE A 104 11.74 -4.81 11.61
N LEU A 105 12.13 -5.17 10.40
CA LEU A 105 11.26 -5.84 9.42
C LEU A 105 10.92 -7.27 9.84
N ALA A 106 11.82 -7.97 10.52
CA ALA A 106 11.53 -9.29 11.09
C ALA A 106 10.35 -9.24 12.08
N GLY A 107 10.16 -8.12 12.79
CA GLY A 107 9.00 -7.89 13.65
C GLY A 107 7.67 -7.78 12.89
N LEU A 108 7.70 -7.46 11.59
CA LEU A 108 6.51 -7.29 10.75
C LEU A 108 6.06 -8.57 10.05
N LEU A 109 6.81 -9.67 10.16
CA LEU A 109 6.44 -10.94 9.54
C LEU A 109 5.12 -11.46 10.11
N ARG A 110 4.24 -11.94 9.22
CA ARG A 110 2.95 -12.56 9.57
C ARG A 110 3.16 -13.67 10.59
N ASN A 111 2.44 -13.59 11.68
CA ASN A 111 2.41 -14.57 12.75
C ASN A 111 0.96 -14.99 13.02
N LEU A 112 0.78 -16.22 13.49
CA LEU A 112 -0.53 -16.66 13.95
C LEU A 112 -0.82 -16.01 15.31
N PRO A 113 -2.08 -15.58 15.55
CA PRO A 113 -2.48 -15.13 16.88
C PRO A 113 -2.23 -16.22 17.92
N PRO A 114 -1.93 -15.85 19.18
CA PRO A 114 -2.11 -16.78 20.29
C PRO A 114 -3.57 -17.24 20.36
N GLU A 115 -3.80 -18.48 20.77
CA GLU A 115 -5.17 -18.99 20.93
C GLU A 115 -5.96 -18.10 21.91
N PRO A 116 -7.21 -17.72 21.58
CA PRO A 116 -8.02 -16.91 22.45
C PRO A 116 -8.32 -17.63 23.75
N VAL A 117 -8.48 -16.87 24.84
CA VAL A 117 -8.90 -17.42 26.14
C VAL A 117 -10.29 -18.00 25.98
N ALA A 118 -10.35 -19.33 26.02
CA ALA A 118 -11.59 -20.05 25.79
C ALA A 118 -12.39 -20.23 27.07
N THR A 119 -13.70 -20.15 26.93
CA THR A 119 -14.67 -20.38 28.00
C THR A 119 -15.06 -21.86 28.03
N SER A 120 -15.28 -22.39 29.22
CA SER A 120 -15.63 -23.79 29.39
C SER A 120 -17.08 -24.09 28.98
N ALA A 121 -17.32 -25.19 28.26
CA ALA A 121 -18.63 -25.65 27.81
C ALA A 121 -19.26 -26.77 28.67
N LEU A 122 -18.80 -26.95 29.91
CA LEU A 122 -19.11 -28.08 30.78
C LEU A 122 -20.62 -28.38 31.01
N GLN A 123 -21.53 -27.44 30.69
CA GLN A 123 -22.98 -27.63 30.88
C GLN A 123 -23.74 -28.12 29.63
N ILE A 124 -23.11 -28.13 28.45
CA ILE A 124 -23.78 -28.51 27.20
C ILE A 124 -24.26 -29.98 27.22
N PRO A 125 -23.44 -30.97 27.62
CA PRO A 125 -23.86 -32.38 27.55
C PRO A 125 -25.07 -32.69 28.43
N LEU A 126 -25.13 -32.10 29.63
CA LEU A 126 -26.24 -32.28 30.56
C LEU A 126 -27.55 -31.74 29.98
N TRP A 127 -27.52 -30.52 29.46
CA TRP A 127 -28.69 -29.89 28.85
C TRP A 127 -29.16 -30.61 27.58
N ILE A 128 -28.23 -31.06 26.73
CA ILE A 128 -28.56 -31.86 25.54
C ILE A 128 -29.19 -33.20 25.95
N ALA A 129 -28.69 -33.86 27.00
CA ALA A 129 -29.28 -35.08 27.52
C ALA A 129 -30.71 -34.86 28.06
N GLU A 130 -30.95 -33.75 28.77
CA GLU A 130 -32.28 -33.38 29.26
C GLU A 130 -33.28 -33.14 28.13
N ILE A 131 -32.87 -32.40 27.08
CA ILE A 131 -33.70 -32.20 25.89
C ILE A 131 -34.00 -33.53 25.22
N ARG A 132 -32.98 -34.35 24.98
CA ARG A 132 -33.13 -35.66 24.33
C ARG A 132 -34.11 -36.55 25.09
N ASN A 133 -34.09 -36.54 26.41
CA ASN A 133 -34.97 -37.36 27.25
C ASN A 133 -36.44 -36.91 27.24
N LYS A 134 -36.72 -35.69 26.77
CA LYS A 134 -38.06 -35.08 26.80
C LYS A 134 -38.70 -34.93 25.42
N LEU A 135 -37.89 -34.96 24.37
CA LEU A 135 -38.37 -35.00 22.99
C LEU A 135 -38.67 -36.43 22.56
N ASP A 136 -39.67 -36.59 21.70
CA ASP A 136 -39.87 -37.87 21.04
C ASP A 136 -38.75 -38.15 20.01
N ALA A 137 -38.67 -39.39 19.53
CA ALA A 137 -37.62 -39.79 18.60
C ALA A 137 -37.65 -39.01 17.27
N ARG A 138 -38.81 -38.51 16.84
CA ARG A 138 -38.96 -37.76 15.59
C ARG A 138 -38.50 -36.32 15.76
N ASP A 139 -38.93 -35.67 16.84
CA ASP A 139 -38.52 -34.32 17.22
C ASP A 139 -37.00 -34.24 17.39
N TRP A 140 -36.42 -35.20 18.13
CA TRP A 140 -34.98 -35.28 18.31
C TRP A 140 -34.24 -35.50 16.99
N TYR A 141 -34.73 -36.42 16.14
CA TYR A 141 -34.14 -36.68 14.83
C TYR A 141 -34.09 -35.42 13.95
N VAL A 142 -35.18 -34.64 13.90
CA VAL A 142 -35.20 -33.39 13.14
C VAL A 142 -34.16 -32.41 13.65
N LEU A 143 -34.00 -32.26 14.97
CA LEU A 143 -32.99 -31.36 15.54
C LEU A 143 -31.55 -31.80 15.22
N VAL A 144 -31.26 -33.10 15.31
CA VAL A 144 -29.92 -33.62 15.00
C VAL A 144 -29.61 -33.44 13.51
N GLU A 145 -30.48 -33.88 12.62
CA GLU A 145 -30.21 -33.80 11.17
C GLU A 145 -30.11 -32.36 10.66
N ARG A 146 -30.88 -31.44 11.24
CA ARG A 146 -30.84 -30.02 10.87
C ARG A 146 -29.57 -29.33 11.35
N ASN A 147 -29.17 -29.55 12.60
CA ASN A 147 -28.11 -28.76 13.24
C ASN A 147 -26.74 -29.43 13.23
N LEU A 148 -26.68 -30.78 13.20
CA LEU A 148 -25.42 -31.53 13.14
C LEU A 148 -25.08 -31.92 11.70
N SER A 149 -26.04 -32.50 10.97
CA SER A 149 -25.82 -32.97 9.59
C SER A 149 -26.05 -31.89 8.52
N GLY A 150 -26.61 -30.72 8.89
CA GLY A 150 -26.87 -29.61 7.97
C GLY A 150 -27.92 -29.87 6.89
N ARG A 151 -28.76 -30.91 7.04
CA ARG A 151 -29.76 -31.29 6.02
C ARG A 151 -30.86 -30.25 5.88
N THR A 152 -31.45 -30.14 4.69
CA THR A 152 -32.63 -29.27 4.46
C THR A 152 -33.90 -29.89 5.04
N LEU A 153 -34.92 -29.07 5.31
CA LEU A 153 -36.23 -29.56 5.77
C LEU A 153 -36.91 -30.52 4.78
N GLU A 154 -36.60 -30.38 3.49
CA GLU A 154 -37.08 -31.28 2.44
C GLU A 154 -36.45 -32.66 2.56
N GLN A 155 -35.12 -32.75 2.67
CA GLN A 155 -34.38 -34.00 2.88
C GLN A 155 -34.76 -34.70 4.19
N VAL A 156 -35.00 -33.92 5.26
CA VAL A 156 -35.47 -34.46 6.54
C VAL A 156 -36.90 -34.99 6.40
N GLY A 157 -37.77 -34.27 5.68
CA GLY A 157 -39.13 -34.73 5.36
C GLY A 157 -39.14 -36.05 4.60
N GLU A 158 -38.32 -36.17 3.55
CA GLU A 158 -38.15 -37.41 2.79
C GLU A 158 -37.72 -38.58 3.67
N SER A 159 -36.72 -38.36 4.53
CA SER A 159 -36.21 -39.37 5.47
C SER A 159 -37.30 -39.85 6.44
N LEU A 160 -38.15 -38.93 6.90
CA LEU A 160 -39.28 -39.21 7.80
C LEU A 160 -40.56 -39.64 7.06
N ARG A 161 -40.55 -39.66 5.73
CA ARG A 161 -41.72 -39.90 4.86
C ARG A 161 -42.87 -38.93 5.13
N VAL A 162 -42.55 -37.65 5.32
CA VAL A 162 -43.51 -36.57 5.52
C VAL A 162 -43.22 -35.42 4.56
N THR A 163 -44.18 -34.51 4.37
CA THR A 163 -43.97 -33.31 3.56
C THR A 163 -43.00 -32.34 4.24
N ARG A 164 -42.34 -31.47 3.46
CA ARG A 164 -41.50 -30.37 3.97
C ARG A 164 -42.21 -29.54 5.06
N GLN A 165 -43.47 -29.19 4.82
CA GLN A 165 -44.26 -28.39 5.76
C GLN A 165 -44.53 -29.14 7.07
N ARG A 166 -44.69 -30.47 7.01
CA ARG A 166 -44.84 -31.28 8.21
C ARG A 166 -43.51 -31.40 8.97
N ALA A 167 -42.38 -31.54 8.27
CA ALA A 167 -41.06 -31.51 8.89
C ALA A 167 -40.78 -30.16 9.59
N GLU A 168 -41.20 -29.05 9.00
CA GLU A 168 -41.13 -27.71 9.61
C GLU A 168 -41.98 -27.62 10.89
N GLN A 169 -43.20 -28.17 10.88
CA GLN A 169 -44.05 -28.22 12.09
C GLN A 169 -43.40 -29.05 13.21
N ILE A 170 -42.78 -30.18 12.87
CA ILE A 170 -42.04 -31.04 13.81
C ILE A 170 -40.84 -30.27 14.38
N GLU A 171 -40.06 -29.60 13.53
CA GLU A 171 -38.94 -28.75 13.96
C GLU A 171 -39.40 -27.64 14.91
N ALA A 172 -40.47 -26.92 14.56
CA ALA A 172 -41.02 -25.85 15.38
C ALA A 172 -41.51 -26.36 16.74
N HIS A 173 -42.14 -27.53 16.76
CA HIS A 173 -42.55 -28.20 18.00
C HIS A 173 -41.34 -28.57 18.86
N ALA A 174 -40.36 -29.28 18.29
CA ALA A 174 -39.16 -29.71 18.97
C ALA A 174 -38.38 -28.53 19.57
N VAL A 175 -38.25 -27.44 18.81
CA VAL A 175 -37.59 -26.21 19.26
C VAL A 175 -38.36 -25.60 20.41
N LYS A 176 -39.69 -25.41 20.27
CA LYS A 176 -40.53 -24.82 21.32
C LYS A 176 -40.41 -25.60 22.64
N THR A 177 -40.47 -26.93 22.58
CA THR A 177 -40.31 -27.80 23.75
C THR A 177 -38.91 -27.65 24.35
N SER A 178 -37.87 -27.61 23.51
CA SER A 178 -36.49 -27.36 23.96
C SER A 178 -36.33 -26.01 24.65
N VAL A 179 -37.00 -24.94 24.16
CA VAL A 179 -37.00 -23.62 24.81
C VAL A 179 -37.66 -23.67 26.18
N GLN A 180 -38.83 -24.32 26.27
CA GLN A 180 -39.55 -24.42 27.53
C GLN A 180 -38.70 -25.17 28.56
N LEU A 181 -38.11 -26.29 28.17
CA LEU A 181 -37.19 -27.04 29.01
C LEU A 181 -35.96 -26.22 29.36
N ALA A 182 -35.38 -25.46 28.44
CA ALA A 182 -34.25 -24.56 28.75
C ALA A 182 -34.62 -23.42 29.70
N SER A 183 -35.86 -22.94 29.64
CA SER A 183 -36.37 -21.91 30.56
C SER A 183 -36.58 -22.46 31.97
N GLU A 184 -36.93 -23.74 32.09
CA GLU A 184 -37.12 -24.48 33.34
C GLU A 184 -35.77 -25.01 33.91
N ALA A 185 -34.87 -25.47 33.04
CA ALA A 185 -33.58 -26.10 33.33
C ALA A 185 -32.41 -25.09 33.37
N THR A 186 -32.68 -23.88 33.87
CA THR A 186 -31.74 -22.77 34.11
C THR A 186 -31.37 -21.92 32.89
N THR A 187 -31.53 -20.62 33.10
CA THR A 187 -31.01 -19.47 32.33
C THR A 187 -29.52 -19.56 31.95
N SER A 188 -28.77 -20.53 32.45
CA SER A 188 -27.32 -20.70 32.35
C SER A 188 -26.81 -20.87 30.93
N MET A 189 -27.46 -21.68 30.07
CA MET A 189 -27.00 -21.89 28.69
C MET A 189 -27.21 -20.65 27.81
N LEU A 190 -28.40 -20.04 27.93
CA LEU A 190 -28.69 -18.77 27.26
C LEU A 190 -27.78 -17.65 27.80
N LYS A 191 -27.55 -17.59 29.12
CA LYS A 191 -26.56 -16.66 29.72
C LYS A 191 -25.13 -16.93 29.23
N TRP A 192 -24.77 -18.19 29.01
CA TRP A 192 -23.44 -18.57 28.54
C TRP A 192 -23.21 -18.15 27.09
N LEU A 193 -24.22 -18.25 26.24
CA LEU A 193 -24.17 -17.76 24.85
C LEU A 193 -24.44 -16.25 24.73
N GLU A 194 -24.98 -15.59 25.77
CA GLU A 194 -25.34 -14.17 25.75
C GLU A 194 -24.20 -13.26 25.30
N PRO A 195 -22.93 -13.49 25.70
CA PRO A 195 -21.79 -12.70 25.23
C PRO A 195 -21.65 -12.70 23.69
N VAL A 196 -22.03 -13.77 22.99
CA VAL A 196 -21.98 -13.86 21.52
C VAL A 196 -22.95 -12.90 20.85
N LYS A 197 -24.02 -12.46 21.52
CA LYS A 197 -24.98 -11.54 20.91
C LYS A 197 -24.37 -10.17 20.64
N SER A 198 -23.58 -9.68 21.59
CA SER A 198 -22.90 -8.39 21.50
C SER A 198 -21.51 -8.50 20.90
N ALA A 199 -20.87 -9.67 21.00
CA ALA A 199 -19.53 -9.91 20.48
C ALA A 199 -19.52 -10.49 19.05
N VAL A 200 -18.36 -10.47 18.40
CA VAL A 200 -18.13 -11.18 17.13
C VAL A 200 -18.22 -12.70 17.32
N TYR A 201 -17.59 -13.20 18.38
CA TYR A 201 -17.50 -14.62 18.65
C TYR A 201 -17.33 -14.94 20.15
N LEU A 202 -17.51 -16.21 20.50
CA LEU A 202 -17.12 -16.82 21.77
C LEU A 202 -16.20 -18.01 21.51
N ALA A 203 -15.01 -18.00 22.12
CA ALA A 203 -14.10 -19.13 22.11
C ALA A 203 -14.52 -20.18 23.15
N VAL A 204 -14.54 -21.43 22.72
CA VAL A 204 -15.00 -22.56 23.54
C VAL A 204 -14.01 -23.71 23.41
N THR A 205 -13.51 -24.19 24.54
CA THR A 205 -12.74 -25.44 24.58
C THR A 205 -13.71 -26.60 24.62
N VAL A 206 -13.54 -27.55 23.70
CA VAL A 206 -14.48 -28.65 23.48
C VAL A 206 -13.79 -29.99 23.69
N THR A 207 -14.37 -30.82 24.56
CA THR A 207 -14.03 -32.24 24.66
C THR A 207 -14.78 -33.05 23.61
N GLN A 208 -14.30 -34.25 23.25
CA GLN A 208 -14.96 -35.08 22.23
C GLN A 208 -16.45 -35.35 22.52
N MET A 209 -16.82 -35.51 23.80
CA MET A 209 -18.22 -35.69 24.22
C MET A 209 -19.10 -34.43 24.02
N GLU A 210 -18.51 -33.24 23.93
CA GLU A 210 -19.22 -31.96 23.77
C GLU A 210 -19.36 -31.55 22.29
N ALA A 211 -18.52 -32.10 21.41
CA ALA A 211 -18.43 -31.68 20.01
C ALA A 211 -19.74 -31.86 19.22
N GLU A 212 -20.49 -32.93 19.49
CA GLU A 212 -21.77 -33.20 18.83
C GLU A 212 -22.93 -32.39 19.41
N GLY A 213 -22.89 -32.08 20.70
CA GLY A 213 -23.93 -31.32 21.40
C GLY A 213 -23.90 -29.82 21.09
N LEU A 214 -22.72 -29.28 20.82
CA LEU A 214 -22.52 -27.85 20.60
C LEU A 214 -23.29 -27.29 19.38
N PRO A 215 -23.24 -27.90 18.17
CA PRO A 215 -24.03 -27.46 17.02
C PRO A 215 -25.54 -27.48 17.28
N ILE A 216 -26.03 -28.51 17.97
CA ILE A 216 -27.45 -28.64 18.33
C ILE A 216 -27.86 -27.50 19.27
N ALA A 217 -27.04 -27.22 20.28
CA ALA A 217 -27.28 -26.13 21.21
C ALA A 217 -27.30 -24.75 20.55
N VAL A 218 -26.33 -24.49 19.67
CA VAL A 218 -26.26 -23.23 18.93
C VAL A 218 -27.44 -23.10 17.96
N GLY A 219 -27.84 -24.16 17.27
CA GLY A 219 -28.99 -24.14 16.37
C GLY A 219 -30.32 -23.90 17.08
N ILE A 220 -30.50 -24.42 18.30
CA ILE A 220 -31.65 -24.08 19.15
C ILE A 220 -31.59 -22.60 19.56
N ALA A 221 -30.42 -22.11 20.01
CA ALA A 221 -30.23 -20.73 20.43
C ALA A 221 -30.46 -19.72 19.29
N GLU A 222 -29.99 -20.02 18.07
CA GLU A 222 -30.26 -19.23 16.86
C GLU A 222 -31.76 -19.04 16.63
N LYS A 223 -32.55 -20.11 16.77
CA LYS A 223 -34.02 -20.04 16.59
C LYS A 223 -34.71 -19.24 17.69
N ILE A 224 -34.18 -19.26 18.92
CA ILE A 224 -34.70 -18.48 20.03
C ILE A 224 -34.39 -16.99 19.85
N TRP A 225 -33.13 -16.66 19.61
CA TRP A 225 -32.67 -15.28 19.57
C TRP A 225 -32.83 -14.60 18.22
N ARG A 226 -33.14 -15.37 17.17
CA ARG A 226 -33.24 -14.88 15.79
C ARG A 226 -31.93 -14.23 15.31
N HIS A 227 -30.81 -14.63 15.89
CA HIS A 227 -29.47 -14.27 15.45
C HIS A 227 -28.88 -15.44 14.68
N ARG A 228 -28.26 -15.15 13.53
CA ARG A 228 -27.55 -16.17 12.75
C ARG A 228 -26.24 -16.49 13.45
N LEU A 229 -26.22 -17.62 14.15
CA LEU A 229 -25.04 -18.12 14.83
C LEU A 229 -24.40 -19.25 14.01
N GLU A 230 -23.08 -19.32 14.02
CA GLU A 230 -22.33 -20.33 13.28
C GLU A 230 -21.24 -20.91 14.18
N VAL A 231 -21.03 -22.22 14.15
CA VAL A 231 -19.93 -22.87 14.86
C VAL A 231 -18.80 -23.13 13.87
N ARG A 232 -17.62 -22.55 14.14
CA ARG A 232 -16.39 -22.80 13.39
C ARG A 232 -15.38 -23.57 14.22
N ALA A 233 -14.56 -24.38 13.56
CA ALA A 233 -13.59 -25.26 14.20
C ALA A 233 -12.17 -24.94 13.71
N PRO A 234 -11.50 -23.92 14.29
CA PRO A 234 -10.13 -23.59 13.89
C PRO A 234 -9.11 -24.66 14.30
N SER A 235 -9.40 -25.48 15.32
CA SER A 235 -8.56 -26.61 15.74
C SER A 235 -9.42 -27.75 16.30
N GLU A 236 -8.82 -28.90 16.63
CA GLU A 236 -9.57 -30.01 17.26
C GLU A 236 -10.14 -29.65 18.64
N ARG A 237 -9.45 -28.78 19.38
CA ARG A 237 -9.78 -28.43 20.78
C ARG A 237 -10.62 -27.17 20.90
N LEU A 238 -10.56 -26.29 19.89
CA LEU A 238 -11.21 -24.99 19.93
C LEU A 238 -12.39 -24.96 18.97
N ARG A 239 -13.53 -24.44 19.45
CA ARG A 239 -14.67 -24.04 18.63
C ARG A 239 -14.95 -22.57 18.85
N LEU A 240 -15.24 -21.86 17.78
CA LEU A 240 -15.66 -20.47 17.81
C LEU A 240 -17.14 -20.41 17.47
N ILE A 241 -17.95 -19.84 18.36
CA ILE A 241 -19.36 -19.55 18.08
C ILE A 241 -19.44 -18.11 17.61
N VAL A 242 -19.88 -17.92 16.37
CA VAL A 242 -19.78 -16.65 15.65
C VAL A 242 -21.16 -16.06 15.46
N ASN A 243 -21.31 -14.77 15.73
CA ASN A 243 -22.47 -14.01 15.32
C ASN A 243 -22.27 -13.50 13.89
N LYS A 244 -22.88 -14.19 12.92
CA LYS A 244 -22.62 -13.95 11.49
C LYS A 244 -22.92 -12.51 11.07
N LYS A 245 -24.04 -11.95 11.53
CA LYS A 245 -24.41 -10.57 11.20
C LYS A 245 -23.37 -9.56 11.72
N ARG A 246 -22.82 -9.80 12.92
CA ARG A 246 -21.78 -8.94 13.50
C ARG A 246 -20.45 -9.12 12.78
N LEU A 247 -20.08 -10.35 12.44
CA LEU A 247 -18.88 -10.66 11.65
C LEU A 247 -18.94 -9.97 10.27
N ASP A 248 -20.04 -10.12 9.53
CA ASP A 248 -20.21 -9.50 8.20
C ASP A 248 -20.04 -7.97 8.27
N SER A 249 -20.62 -7.34 9.30
CA SER A 249 -20.50 -5.89 9.54
C SER A 249 -19.07 -5.46 9.86
N ILE A 250 -18.32 -6.26 10.60
CA ILE A 250 -16.91 -5.94 10.93
C ILE A 250 -16.01 -6.21 9.74
N GLU A 251 -16.27 -7.26 8.96
CA GLU A 251 -15.56 -7.51 7.71
C GLU A 251 -15.68 -6.32 6.75
N GLU A 252 -16.90 -5.78 6.59
CA GLU A 252 -17.12 -4.56 5.82
C GLU A 252 -16.36 -3.36 6.41
N THR A 253 -16.36 -3.21 7.73
CA THR A 253 -15.60 -2.16 8.43
C THR A 253 -14.10 -2.28 8.18
N VAL A 254 -13.53 -3.49 8.25
CA VAL A 254 -12.13 -3.79 7.95
C VAL A 254 -11.81 -3.42 6.51
N ARG A 255 -12.63 -3.87 5.55
CA ARG A 255 -12.43 -3.56 4.12
C ARG A 255 -12.43 -2.05 3.86
N ASN A 256 -13.33 -1.31 4.51
CA ASN A 256 -13.48 0.13 4.32
C ASN A 256 -12.40 0.96 5.05
N ASN A 257 -11.86 0.46 6.16
CA ASN A 257 -10.94 1.24 7.01
C ASN A 257 -9.48 0.76 6.97
N SER A 258 -9.19 -0.43 6.45
CA SER A 258 -7.82 -1.00 6.36
C SER A 258 -6.77 -0.04 5.79
N ARG A 259 -7.16 0.84 4.87
CA ARG A 259 -6.26 1.84 4.24
C ARG A 259 -5.81 2.96 5.17
N ASN A 260 -6.58 3.24 6.22
CA ASN A 260 -6.30 4.33 7.17
C ASN A 260 -5.47 3.86 8.38
N ILE A 261 -4.99 2.61 8.35
CA ILE A 261 -4.34 1.95 9.47
C ILE A 261 -3.08 1.30 8.92
N GLY A 262 -1.91 1.76 9.37
CA GLY A 262 -0.65 1.05 9.18
C GLY A 262 -0.50 -0.11 10.17
N TYR A 263 0.74 -0.56 10.41
CA TYR A 263 0.99 -1.51 11.50
C TYR A 263 0.67 -0.84 12.84
N SER A 264 -0.40 -1.31 13.49
CA SER A 264 -0.97 -0.64 14.67
C SER A 264 -0.98 -1.57 15.87
N SER A 265 -1.00 -1.00 17.08
CA SER A 265 -1.19 -1.83 18.28
C SER A 265 -2.61 -2.44 18.28
N PRO A 266 -2.82 -3.58 18.95
CA PRO A 266 -4.14 -4.19 19.08
C PRO A 266 -5.19 -3.20 19.61
N GLU A 267 -4.83 -2.31 20.54
CA GLU A 267 -5.76 -1.35 21.14
C GLU A 267 -6.22 -0.29 20.13
N THR A 268 -5.28 0.24 19.33
CA THR A 268 -5.59 1.21 18.27
C THR A 268 -6.48 0.58 17.22
N ALA A 269 -6.13 -0.62 16.74
CA ALA A 269 -6.94 -1.32 15.75
C ALA A 269 -8.33 -1.68 16.30
N ALA A 270 -8.42 -2.10 17.56
CA ALA A 270 -9.69 -2.44 18.24
C ALA A 270 -10.62 -1.23 18.28
N THR A 271 -10.07 -0.06 18.61
CA THR A 271 -10.81 1.21 18.64
C THR A 271 -11.36 1.57 17.26
N ILE A 272 -10.53 1.44 16.21
CA ILE A 272 -10.95 1.80 14.84
C ILE A 272 -11.99 0.82 14.29
N LEU A 273 -11.84 -0.47 14.57
CA LEU A 273 -12.77 -1.51 14.13
C LEU A 273 -14.04 -1.59 15.01
N GLY A 274 -14.08 -0.85 16.12
CA GLY A 274 -15.23 -0.85 17.04
C GLY A 274 -15.44 -2.20 17.73
N VAL A 275 -14.33 -2.85 18.12
CA VAL A 275 -14.30 -4.17 18.78
C VAL A 275 -13.39 -4.14 20.00
N SER A 276 -13.46 -5.17 20.84
CA SER A 276 -12.52 -5.40 21.94
C SER A 276 -11.23 -6.08 21.47
N ALA A 277 -10.16 -5.98 22.27
CA ALA A 277 -8.90 -6.67 21.97
C ALA A 277 -9.04 -8.20 21.92
N SER A 278 -9.93 -8.78 22.72
CA SER A 278 -10.26 -10.22 22.63
C SER A 278 -10.97 -10.56 21.32
N GLU A 279 -11.82 -9.67 20.81
CA GLU A 279 -12.49 -9.87 19.53
C GLU A 279 -11.52 -9.80 18.35
N LEU A 280 -10.51 -8.92 18.40
CA LEU A 280 -9.45 -8.89 17.39
C LEU A 280 -8.73 -10.22 17.26
N HIS A 281 -8.38 -10.86 18.37
CA HIS A 281 -7.70 -12.15 18.33
C HIS A 281 -8.52 -13.21 17.57
N GLY A 282 -9.82 -13.31 17.80
CA GLY A 282 -10.61 -14.26 17.02
C GLY A 282 -10.90 -13.78 15.60
N LEU A 283 -10.92 -12.48 15.30
CA LEU A 283 -10.99 -12.02 13.91
C LEU A 283 -9.79 -12.55 13.10
N THR A 284 -8.59 -12.57 13.68
CA THR A 284 -7.41 -13.14 12.99
C THR A 284 -7.49 -14.65 12.78
N LEU A 285 -8.29 -15.38 13.58
CA LEU A 285 -8.59 -16.80 13.35
C LEU A 285 -9.74 -17.02 12.37
N LEU A 286 -10.73 -16.12 12.37
CA LEU A 286 -11.95 -16.22 11.56
C LEU A 286 -11.75 -15.74 10.13
N LEU A 287 -10.89 -14.73 9.96
CA LEU A 287 -10.61 -14.02 8.70
C LEU A 287 -9.09 -13.79 8.53
N PRO A 288 -8.25 -14.85 8.55
CA PRO A 288 -6.79 -14.72 8.53
C PRO A 288 -6.25 -14.02 7.28
N GLU A 289 -7.00 -14.07 6.17
CA GLU A 289 -6.66 -13.39 4.91
C GLU A 289 -6.97 -11.89 4.91
N LEU A 290 -7.77 -11.41 5.88
CA LEU A 290 -8.10 -10.00 6.01
C LEU A 290 -7.32 -9.33 7.13
N VAL A 291 -7.11 -10.02 8.24
CA VAL A 291 -6.47 -9.48 9.43
C VAL A 291 -5.54 -10.53 10.03
N TYR A 292 -4.31 -10.12 10.35
CA TYR A 292 -3.33 -10.98 11.01
C TYR A 292 -2.48 -10.19 12.01
N PHE A 293 -1.82 -10.90 12.92
CA PHE A 293 -0.80 -10.30 13.77
C PHE A 293 0.58 -10.45 13.15
N THR A 294 1.42 -9.46 13.37
CA THR A 294 2.84 -9.54 13.07
C THR A 294 3.61 -10.13 14.26
N SER A 295 4.87 -10.49 14.04
CA SER A 295 5.74 -11.09 15.05
C SER A 295 5.99 -10.19 16.27
N ASN A 296 5.92 -8.87 16.11
CA ASN A 296 5.98 -7.89 17.19
C ASN A 296 4.62 -7.60 17.87
N GLY A 297 3.55 -8.30 17.49
CA GLY A 297 2.21 -8.15 18.06
C GLY A 297 1.36 -7.01 17.49
N SER A 298 1.83 -6.30 16.47
CA SER A 298 1.01 -5.34 15.73
C SER A 298 -0.04 -6.04 14.87
N LEU A 299 -1.15 -5.37 14.62
CA LEU A 299 -2.16 -5.82 13.67
C LEU A 299 -1.84 -5.31 12.27
N ALA A 300 -2.06 -6.16 11.28
CA ALA A 300 -1.90 -5.86 9.86
C ALA A 300 -3.08 -6.41 9.05
N PHE A 301 -3.23 -5.91 7.82
CA PHE A 301 -4.37 -6.24 6.97
C PHE A 301 -3.92 -6.89 5.66
N GLY A 302 -4.54 -8.02 5.32
CA GLY A 302 -4.20 -8.77 4.11
C GLY A 302 -4.80 -8.18 2.83
N ASN A 303 -5.78 -7.29 2.95
CA ASN A 303 -6.39 -6.60 1.80
C ASN A 303 -5.70 -5.25 1.45
N TRP A 304 -4.55 -4.96 2.04
CA TRP A 304 -3.76 -3.79 1.66
C TRP A 304 -3.34 -3.88 0.19
N THR A 305 -3.34 -2.74 -0.51
CA THR A 305 -2.69 -2.67 -1.82
C THR A 305 -1.17 -2.63 -1.62
N MET A 306 -0.41 -2.98 -2.65
CA MET A 306 1.06 -2.88 -2.61
C MET A 306 1.57 -1.50 -2.17
N ALA A 307 0.87 -0.42 -2.55
CA ALA A 307 1.21 0.94 -2.12
C ALA A 307 1.01 1.15 -0.61
N HIS A 308 -0.09 0.66 -0.03
CA HIS A 308 -0.34 0.75 1.42
C HIS A 308 0.62 -0.14 2.22
N GLN A 309 0.99 -1.32 1.69
CA GLN A 309 2.01 -2.16 2.29
C GLN A 309 3.37 -1.43 2.32
N PHE A 310 3.77 -0.78 1.20
CA PHE A 310 4.97 0.05 1.13
C PHE A 310 4.92 1.21 2.12
N GLU A 311 3.80 1.92 2.19
CA GLU A 311 3.58 3.04 3.11
C GLU A 311 3.72 2.58 4.57
N SER A 312 3.06 1.50 4.96
CA SER A 312 3.09 0.97 6.33
C SER A 312 4.50 0.50 6.75
N ILE A 313 5.26 -0.09 5.81
CA ILE A 313 6.67 -0.45 6.04
C ILE A 313 7.51 0.82 6.18
N ALA A 314 7.31 1.81 5.31
CA ALA A 314 8.01 3.09 5.38
C ALA A 314 7.71 3.84 6.69
N GLU A 315 6.48 3.81 7.19
CA GLU A 315 6.09 4.41 8.47
C GLU A 315 6.84 3.76 9.62
N THR A 316 6.92 2.43 9.62
CA THR A 316 7.65 1.67 10.64
C THR A 316 9.15 2.00 10.62
N LEU A 317 9.74 2.08 9.43
CA LEU A 317 11.15 2.44 9.26
C LEU A 317 11.42 3.90 9.66
N ALA A 318 10.53 4.83 9.31
CA ALA A 318 10.63 6.23 9.67
C ALA A 318 10.53 6.44 11.19
N ALA A 319 9.59 5.75 11.85
CA ALA A 319 9.49 5.72 13.32
C ALA A 319 10.75 5.15 14.00
N SER A 320 11.50 4.32 13.28
CA SER A 320 12.78 3.75 13.72
C SER A 320 14.00 4.60 13.35
N GLY A 321 13.80 5.82 12.83
CA GLY A 321 14.86 6.76 12.49
C GLY A 321 15.36 6.72 11.04
N PHE A 322 14.66 6.01 10.14
CA PHE A 322 15.00 5.91 8.72
C PHE A 322 13.92 6.57 7.83
N PRO A 323 13.77 7.91 7.85
CA PRO A 323 12.69 8.59 7.13
C PRO A 323 12.91 8.65 5.61
N GLU A 324 14.14 8.44 5.14
CA GLU A 324 14.51 8.48 3.72
C GLU A 324 15.15 7.16 3.30
N TRP A 325 14.81 6.69 2.10
CA TRP A 325 15.22 5.38 1.62
C TRP A 325 15.29 5.35 0.09
N HIS A 326 16.15 4.49 -0.45
CA HIS A 326 16.17 4.23 -1.88
C HIS A 326 15.05 3.25 -2.26
N ALA A 327 14.41 3.45 -3.41
CA ALA A 327 13.26 2.63 -3.82
C ALA A 327 13.58 1.12 -3.90
N SER A 328 14.77 0.74 -4.39
CA SER A 328 15.18 -0.67 -4.42
C SER A 328 15.38 -1.29 -3.02
N GLN A 329 15.81 -0.50 -2.03
CA GLN A 329 15.92 -0.97 -0.65
C GLN A 329 14.54 -1.24 -0.06
N MET A 330 13.57 -0.36 -0.35
CA MET A 330 12.18 -0.56 0.07
C MET A 330 11.53 -1.76 -0.63
N GLY A 331 11.84 -1.98 -1.92
CA GLY A 331 11.43 -3.21 -2.62
C GLY A 331 11.93 -4.48 -1.93
N LYS A 332 13.20 -4.50 -1.50
CA LYS A 332 13.77 -5.61 -0.72
C LYS A 332 13.14 -5.74 0.67
N ALA A 333 12.86 -4.62 1.33
CA ALA A 333 12.16 -4.62 2.61
C ALA A 333 10.75 -5.22 2.49
N ALA A 334 10.01 -4.82 1.46
CA ALA A 334 8.69 -5.36 1.15
C ALA A 334 8.74 -6.85 0.81
N ALA A 335 9.74 -7.29 0.02
CA ALA A 335 9.98 -8.70 -0.28
C ALA A 335 10.33 -9.54 0.96
N GLN A 336 11.02 -8.96 1.95
CA GLN A 336 11.26 -9.65 3.22
C GLN A 336 9.96 -9.82 4.03
N VAL A 337 9.12 -8.78 4.10
CA VAL A 337 7.91 -8.80 4.94
C VAL A 337 6.78 -9.61 4.31
N ASN A 338 6.55 -9.45 3.00
CA ASN A 338 5.49 -10.10 2.23
C ASN A 338 6.08 -10.70 0.93
N PRO A 339 6.76 -11.86 1.00
CA PRO A 339 7.42 -12.45 -0.16
C PRO A 339 6.45 -12.89 -1.26
N ASP A 340 5.20 -13.19 -0.91
CA ASP A 340 4.18 -13.61 -1.89
C ASP A 340 3.82 -12.47 -2.86
N ASP A 341 3.77 -11.23 -2.38
CA ASP A 341 3.44 -10.06 -3.19
C ASP A 341 4.68 -9.44 -3.87
N PHE A 342 5.83 -9.47 -3.18
CA PHE A 342 7.02 -8.72 -3.57
C PHE A 342 8.26 -9.57 -3.89
N GLY A 343 8.20 -10.90 -3.80
CA GLY A 343 9.36 -11.76 -4.01
C GLY A 343 10.01 -11.62 -5.39
N GLN A 344 9.24 -11.16 -6.39
CA GLN A 344 9.72 -10.90 -7.76
C GLN A 344 9.91 -9.40 -8.06
N PHE A 345 9.73 -8.50 -7.08
CA PHE A 345 9.86 -7.07 -7.31
C PHE A 345 11.28 -6.69 -7.71
N THR A 346 11.39 -6.06 -8.87
CA THR A 346 12.64 -5.45 -9.32
C THR A 346 12.75 -4.02 -8.79
N PRO A 347 13.96 -3.42 -8.79
CA PRO A 347 14.13 -1.99 -8.55
C PRO A 347 13.21 -1.11 -9.42
N ARG A 348 12.94 -1.52 -10.66
CA ARG A 348 12.05 -0.79 -11.57
C ARG A 348 10.60 -0.79 -11.07
N ASP A 349 10.13 -1.92 -10.55
CA ASP A 349 8.77 -2.05 -10.03
C ASP A 349 8.57 -1.21 -8.77
N ALA A 350 9.55 -1.24 -7.85
CA ALA A 350 9.53 -0.40 -6.67
C ALA A 350 9.49 1.10 -7.01
N ILE A 351 10.28 1.53 -8.00
CA ILE A 351 10.28 2.93 -8.48
C ILE A 351 8.97 3.28 -9.17
N ALA A 352 8.45 2.38 -10.02
CA ALA A 352 7.16 2.59 -10.67
C ALA A 352 6.05 2.73 -9.63
N LEU A 353 6.07 1.94 -8.55
CA LEU A 353 5.09 2.01 -7.47
C LEU A 353 5.10 3.38 -6.77
N VAL A 354 6.29 3.86 -6.38
CA VAL A 354 6.42 5.15 -5.66
C VAL A 354 6.21 6.37 -6.56
N THR A 355 6.42 6.24 -7.87
CA THR A 355 6.22 7.34 -8.83
C THR A 355 4.82 7.40 -9.43
N ARG A 356 4.05 6.30 -9.44
CA ARG A 356 2.66 6.26 -9.96
C ARG A 356 1.66 7.05 -9.10
N ASN A 357 1.96 7.28 -7.82
CA ASN A 357 1.11 8.02 -6.89
C ASN A 357 1.86 9.22 -6.27
N PRO A 358 2.33 10.18 -7.08
CA PRO A 358 3.14 11.28 -6.58
C PRO A 358 2.31 12.16 -5.62
N GLY A 359 2.87 12.46 -4.44
CA GLY A 359 2.27 13.38 -3.47
C GLY A 359 1.09 12.82 -2.68
N VAL A 360 0.72 11.55 -2.90
CA VAL A 360 -0.33 10.89 -2.11
C VAL A 360 0.29 10.22 -0.89
N HIS A 361 1.28 9.35 -1.12
CA HIS A 361 1.94 8.57 -0.06
C HIS A 361 3.44 8.89 0.02
N PHE A 362 4.06 9.08 -1.15
CA PHE A 362 5.51 9.21 -1.28
C PHE A 362 5.90 10.50 -2.00
N GLU A 363 7.03 11.06 -1.61
CA GLU A 363 7.68 12.16 -2.30
C GLU A 363 9.18 11.90 -2.49
N HIS A 364 9.79 12.60 -3.46
CA HIS A 364 11.20 12.46 -3.77
C HIS A 364 12.06 13.27 -2.76
N ALA A 365 12.97 12.60 -2.05
CA ALA A 365 13.80 13.18 -0.97
C ALA A 365 14.97 14.07 -1.45
N GLY A 366 14.97 14.48 -2.71
CA GLY A 366 15.99 15.34 -3.32
C GLY A 366 17.25 14.62 -3.82
N ARG A 367 17.46 13.36 -3.42
CA ARG A 367 18.51 12.48 -3.93
C ARG A 367 17.91 11.48 -4.92
N ARG A 368 18.63 11.20 -6.01
CA ARG A 368 18.14 10.32 -7.08
C ARG A 368 17.75 8.95 -6.54
N GLY A 369 16.56 8.47 -6.95
CA GLY A 369 15.99 7.18 -6.52
C GLY A 369 15.65 7.10 -5.03
N THR A 370 15.79 8.20 -4.29
CA THR A 370 15.53 8.26 -2.84
C THR A 370 14.20 8.96 -2.60
N TYR A 371 13.38 8.32 -1.77
CA TYR A 371 12.03 8.72 -1.45
C TYR A 371 11.84 8.77 0.06
N ARG A 372 10.76 9.41 0.46
CA ARG A 372 10.27 9.47 1.83
C ARG A 372 8.75 9.56 1.83
N LEU A 373 8.15 9.37 3.00
CA LEU A 373 6.72 9.64 3.21
C LEU A 373 6.45 11.13 3.13
N VAL A 374 5.30 11.52 2.56
CA VAL A 374 4.87 12.92 2.44
C VAL A 374 4.84 13.63 3.80
N GLY A 375 4.37 12.94 4.85
CA GLY A 375 4.31 13.50 6.21
C GLY A 375 5.67 13.80 6.85
N TYR A 376 6.76 13.26 6.31
CA TYR A 376 8.15 13.54 6.75
C TYR A 376 8.84 14.56 5.84
N GLY A 377 8.10 15.12 4.88
CA GLY A 377 8.60 15.89 3.77
C GLY A 377 8.21 17.36 3.77
N ASP A 378 8.29 17.96 2.58
CA ASP A 378 7.78 19.31 2.32
C ASP A 378 6.43 19.28 1.56
N GLY A 379 5.94 18.09 1.20
CA GLY A 379 4.66 17.90 0.52
C GLY A 379 4.70 18.13 -0.99
N PHE A 380 5.88 18.36 -1.58
CA PHE A 380 6.01 18.67 -3.00
C PHE A 380 6.49 17.48 -3.83
N ASN A 381 5.86 17.27 -4.99
CA ASN A 381 6.07 16.09 -5.84
C ASN A 381 7.48 16.02 -6.42
N ASN A 382 8.12 17.17 -6.61
CA ASN A 382 9.44 17.27 -7.20
C ASN A 382 10.22 18.47 -6.64
N THR A 383 11.53 18.45 -6.87
CA THR A 383 12.44 19.48 -6.37
C THR A 383 12.11 20.87 -6.92
N LEU A 384 11.56 20.96 -8.13
CA LEU A 384 11.21 22.24 -8.73
C LEU A 384 10.02 22.89 -7.99
N GLU A 385 8.98 22.13 -7.66
CA GLU A 385 7.84 22.60 -6.87
C GLU A 385 8.29 23.07 -5.48
N ALA A 386 9.16 22.33 -4.80
CA ALA A 386 9.72 22.76 -3.52
C ALA A 386 10.54 24.05 -3.65
N ILE A 387 11.33 24.21 -4.71
CA ILE A 387 12.06 25.47 -4.98
C ILE A 387 11.07 26.62 -5.19
N LYS A 388 10.01 26.42 -5.97
CA LYS A 388 8.97 27.44 -6.18
C LYS A 388 8.32 27.87 -4.86
N ALA A 389 7.99 26.90 -4.00
CA ALA A 389 7.41 27.17 -2.69
C ALA A 389 8.35 28.00 -1.80
N VAL A 390 9.65 27.68 -1.77
CA VAL A 390 10.66 28.48 -1.05
C VAL A 390 10.65 29.94 -1.51
N PHE A 391 10.57 30.18 -2.83
CA PHE A 391 10.46 31.55 -3.35
C PHE A 391 9.13 32.22 -2.98
N ALA A 392 8.01 31.51 -3.09
CA ALA A 392 6.69 32.03 -2.77
C ALA A 392 6.57 32.42 -1.29
N GLU A 393 7.07 31.57 -0.38
CA GLU A 393 7.05 31.81 1.07
C GLU A 393 7.93 33.00 1.48
N ASN A 394 9.05 33.21 0.78
CA ASN A 394 9.98 34.29 1.10
C ASN A 394 9.63 35.63 0.43
N GLY A 395 8.84 35.60 -0.65
CA GLY A 395 8.37 36.80 -1.36
C GLY A 395 9.48 37.69 -1.93
N ARG A 396 10.69 37.15 -2.14
CA ARG A 396 11.87 37.92 -2.57
C ARG A 396 12.83 37.09 -3.41
N ALA A 397 13.74 37.77 -4.10
CA ALA A 397 14.86 37.11 -4.75
C ALA A 397 15.83 36.50 -3.72
N LEU A 398 16.31 35.29 -4.00
CA LEU A 398 17.13 34.49 -3.08
C LEU A 398 18.43 34.07 -3.78
N HIS A 399 19.51 33.94 -3.00
CA HIS A 399 20.71 33.29 -3.49
C HIS A 399 20.50 31.77 -3.54
N SER A 400 21.12 31.07 -4.49
CA SER A 400 21.01 29.62 -4.66
C SER A 400 21.41 28.83 -3.42
N SER A 401 22.34 29.34 -2.60
CA SER A 401 22.69 28.77 -1.29
C SER A 401 21.57 28.92 -0.27
N ASP A 402 20.83 30.03 -0.31
CA ASP A 402 19.71 30.30 0.59
C ASP A 402 18.55 29.38 0.22
N VAL A 403 18.25 29.25 -1.07
CA VAL A 403 17.27 28.27 -1.58
C VAL A 403 17.66 26.86 -1.11
N HIS A 404 18.91 26.47 -1.27
CA HIS A 404 19.41 25.17 -0.82
C HIS A 404 19.27 24.97 0.70
N ALA A 405 19.55 25.99 1.50
CA ALA A 405 19.45 25.93 2.96
C ALA A 405 17.99 25.90 3.47
N LEU A 406 17.07 26.50 2.71
CA LEU A 406 15.64 26.58 3.05
C LEU A 406 14.84 25.35 2.59
N LEU A 407 15.39 24.54 1.69
CA LEU A 407 14.74 23.30 1.27
C LEU A 407 14.75 22.26 2.40
N SER A 408 13.58 21.73 2.74
CA SER A 408 13.44 20.61 3.69
C SER A 408 13.92 19.26 3.12
N ARG A 409 14.56 19.25 1.95
CA ARG A 409 15.02 18.06 1.21
C ARG A 409 16.51 18.14 0.95
N SER A 410 17.19 16.99 1.03
CA SER A 410 18.65 16.91 0.86
C SER A 410 19.07 16.95 -0.63
N VAL A 411 18.78 18.04 -1.31
CA VAL A 411 19.13 18.26 -2.72
C VAL A 411 20.55 18.82 -2.81
N PRO A 412 21.47 18.23 -3.59
CA PRO A 412 22.79 18.82 -3.81
C PRO A 412 22.68 20.24 -4.37
N LEU A 413 23.46 21.19 -3.84
CA LEU A 413 23.47 22.61 -4.29
C LEU A 413 23.61 22.74 -5.81
N GLN A 414 24.43 21.88 -6.44
CA GLN A 414 24.60 21.86 -7.89
C GLN A 414 23.28 21.61 -8.65
N ASN A 415 22.41 20.75 -8.11
CA ASN A 415 21.11 20.46 -8.71
C ASN A 415 20.13 21.61 -8.51
N VAL A 416 20.17 22.29 -7.36
CA VAL A 416 19.41 23.53 -7.12
C VAL A 416 19.83 24.60 -8.14
N VAL A 417 21.14 24.84 -8.27
CA VAL A 417 21.69 25.79 -9.24
C VAL A 417 21.32 25.41 -10.67
N ALA A 418 21.39 24.12 -11.02
CA ALA A 418 20.98 23.64 -12.34
C ALA A 418 19.50 23.92 -12.60
N ALA A 419 18.60 23.57 -11.67
CA ALA A 419 17.16 23.82 -11.80
C ALA A 419 16.84 25.32 -11.98
N LEU A 420 17.49 26.18 -11.20
CA LEU A 420 17.32 27.64 -11.29
C LEU A 420 17.85 28.22 -12.61
N ARG A 421 18.88 27.61 -13.20
CA ARG A 421 19.50 28.07 -14.47
C ARG A 421 18.78 27.56 -15.70
N THR A 422 18.28 26.33 -15.69
CA THR A 422 17.66 25.69 -16.87
C THR A 422 16.21 26.12 -17.06
N ARG A 423 15.54 26.60 -16.01
CA ARG A 423 14.14 27.05 -16.05
C ARG A 423 14.02 28.56 -16.10
N SER A 424 14.56 29.17 -17.16
CA SER A 424 14.46 30.62 -17.40
C SER A 424 13.02 31.11 -17.64
N ASP A 425 12.11 30.18 -17.92
CA ASP A 425 10.66 30.39 -17.97
C ASP A 425 10.06 30.69 -16.59
N LEU A 426 10.70 30.23 -15.52
CA LEU A 426 10.21 30.34 -14.15
C LEU A 426 11.09 31.22 -13.26
N PHE A 427 12.40 31.26 -13.51
CA PHE A 427 13.35 31.98 -12.68
C PHE A 427 14.15 32.99 -13.51
N ARG A 428 14.18 34.23 -13.05
CA ARG A 428 15.04 35.29 -13.58
C ARG A 428 16.33 35.35 -12.79
N ARG A 429 17.46 35.20 -13.47
CA ARG A 429 18.78 35.40 -12.86
C ARG A 429 19.03 36.90 -12.73
N LEU A 430 19.18 37.37 -11.49
CA LEU A 430 19.50 38.76 -11.20
C LEU A 430 20.99 38.98 -11.01
N GLY A 431 21.79 37.96 -10.66
CA GLY A 431 23.23 38.14 -10.42
C GLY A 431 24.00 36.84 -10.31
N ASP A 432 25.20 36.88 -9.70
CA ASP A 432 25.93 35.66 -9.37
C ASP A 432 25.20 34.90 -8.27
N GLY A 433 24.53 33.83 -8.71
CA GLY A 433 23.79 32.92 -7.83
C GLY A 433 22.46 33.45 -7.32
N ILE A 434 22.01 34.64 -7.70
CA ILE A 434 20.74 35.25 -7.23
C ILE A 434 19.66 35.09 -8.29
N PHE A 435 18.53 34.56 -7.85
CA PHE A 435 17.39 34.25 -8.69
C PHE A 435 16.12 34.85 -8.10
N GLU A 436 15.14 35.10 -8.96
CA GLU A 436 13.81 35.58 -8.64
C GLU A 436 12.79 34.71 -9.34
N PHE A 437 11.69 34.40 -8.67
CA PHE A 437 10.60 33.60 -9.24
C PHE A 437 9.58 34.48 -9.96
N LEU A 438 9.17 34.08 -11.17
CA LEU A 438 8.43 34.91 -12.13
C LEU A 438 6.90 34.79 -12.05
N GLU A 439 6.35 34.05 -11.09
CA GLU A 439 4.90 33.82 -11.00
C GLU A 439 4.20 34.98 -10.25
N GLY A 440 3.43 35.82 -10.97
CA GLY A 440 2.44 36.72 -10.35
C GLY A 440 2.63 38.24 -10.45
N GLY A 441 3.51 38.77 -11.30
CA GLY A 441 3.67 40.22 -11.51
C GLY A 441 4.96 40.79 -10.93
N GLU A 442 5.31 42.02 -11.29
CA GLU A 442 6.55 42.67 -10.84
C GLU A 442 6.64 42.67 -9.31
N VAL A 443 7.50 41.80 -8.78
CA VAL A 443 7.87 41.84 -7.37
C VAL A 443 8.56 43.18 -7.14
N ASN A 444 7.98 44.00 -6.28
CA ASN A 444 8.68 45.18 -5.80
C ASN A 444 9.90 44.69 -5.01
N ILE A 445 11.09 44.87 -5.58
CA ILE A 445 12.35 44.54 -4.94
C ILE A 445 12.79 45.83 -4.23
N PRO A 446 12.70 45.94 -2.90
CA PRO A 446 13.08 47.17 -2.19
C PRO A 446 14.54 47.54 -2.45
N GLU A 447 15.40 46.55 -2.70
CA GLU A 447 16.79 46.77 -3.08
C GLU A 447 16.96 47.35 -4.49
N LYS A 448 16.02 47.08 -5.41
CA LYS A 448 15.97 47.70 -6.75
C LYS A 448 15.55 49.16 -6.62
N GLU A 449 14.49 49.45 -5.87
CA GLU A 449 14.04 50.83 -5.63
C GLU A 449 15.12 51.66 -4.92
N TRP A 450 15.74 51.09 -3.88
CA TRP A 450 16.87 51.72 -3.19
C TRP A 450 18.05 51.98 -4.15
N MET A 451 18.44 51.00 -4.96
CA MET A 451 19.52 51.15 -5.94
C MET A 451 19.19 52.24 -6.97
N LEU A 452 17.98 52.25 -7.51
CA LEU A 452 17.53 53.28 -8.44
C LEU A 452 17.53 54.65 -7.77
N HIS A 453 17.10 54.76 -6.51
CA HIS A 453 17.18 56.00 -5.75
C HIS A 453 18.63 56.51 -5.62
N GLU A 454 19.57 55.64 -5.22
CA GLU A 454 21.00 55.99 -5.08
C GLU A 454 21.62 56.46 -6.41
N CYS A 455 21.29 55.78 -7.52
CA CYS A 455 21.72 56.16 -8.86
C CYS A 455 21.06 57.47 -9.33
N THR A 456 19.80 57.73 -8.94
CA THR A 456 19.10 58.99 -9.23
C THR A 456 19.77 60.17 -8.52
N VAL A 457 20.04 60.02 -7.22
CA VAL A 457 20.61 61.08 -6.38
C VAL A 457 22.02 61.43 -6.83
N SER A 458 22.81 60.42 -7.20
CA SER A 458 24.24 60.61 -7.51
C SER A 458 24.50 61.00 -8.98
N LYS A 459 23.52 60.84 -9.87
CA LYS A 459 23.59 60.98 -11.35
C LYS A 459 24.55 60.00 -12.03
N GLU A 460 25.75 59.80 -11.50
CA GLU A 460 26.70 58.76 -11.87
C GLU A 460 27.29 58.16 -10.59
N LEU A 461 27.25 56.84 -10.43
CA LEU A 461 27.69 56.16 -9.22
C LEU A 461 28.65 55.02 -9.55
N ASP A 462 29.81 54.98 -8.89
CA ASP A 462 30.76 53.88 -9.01
C ASP A 462 30.17 52.62 -8.34
N LEU A 463 30.26 51.47 -9.03
CA LEU A 463 29.71 50.20 -8.55
C LEU A 463 30.26 49.80 -7.17
N ILE A 464 31.53 50.08 -6.87
CA ILE A 464 32.13 49.79 -5.56
C ILE A 464 31.50 50.70 -4.49
N VAL A 465 31.28 51.97 -4.81
CA VAL A 465 30.64 52.92 -3.89
C VAL A 465 29.19 52.50 -3.62
N LEU A 466 28.46 52.05 -4.66
CA LEU A 466 27.11 51.51 -4.51
C LEU A 466 27.10 50.26 -3.61
N GLN A 467 28.05 49.32 -3.79
CA GLN A 467 28.20 48.14 -2.95
C GLN A 467 28.52 48.48 -1.49
N GLN A 468 29.40 49.46 -1.26
CA GLN A 468 29.73 49.94 0.09
C GLN A 468 28.52 50.60 0.77
N ARG A 469 27.76 51.43 0.04
CA ARG A 469 26.51 52.03 0.56
C ARG A 469 25.47 50.96 0.88
N ALA A 470 25.36 49.94 0.04
CA ALA A 470 24.46 48.81 0.28
C ALA A 470 24.83 48.09 1.58
N ARG A 471 26.12 47.81 1.79
CA ARG A 471 26.61 47.20 3.03
C ARG A 471 26.28 48.05 4.26
N THR A 472 26.45 49.37 4.18
CA THR A 472 26.09 50.31 5.27
C THR A 472 24.58 50.35 5.53
N ALA A 473 23.76 50.19 4.50
CA ALA A 473 22.30 50.12 4.60
C ALA A 473 21.78 48.73 5.05
N GLY A 474 22.66 47.77 5.38
CA GLY A 474 22.28 46.41 5.75
C GLY A 474 21.81 45.55 4.57
N LEU A 475 22.08 45.97 3.33
CA LEU A 475 21.71 45.27 2.10
C LEU A 475 22.86 44.39 1.60
N ASN A 476 22.52 43.30 0.90
CA ASN A 476 23.50 42.39 0.34
C ASN A 476 24.20 42.99 -0.91
N GLU A 477 25.49 43.28 -0.80
CA GLU A 477 26.29 43.91 -1.87
C GLU A 477 26.38 43.08 -3.16
N PHE A 478 26.29 41.75 -3.07
CA PHE A 478 26.26 40.86 -4.25
C PHE A 478 24.92 40.96 -4.98
N ARG A 479 23.82 41.17 -4.24
CA ARG A 479 22.47 41.38 -4.78
C ARG A 479 22.36 42.70 -5.53
N ILE A 480 22.93 43.76 -4.97
CA ILE A 480 22.97 45.07 -5.63
C ILE A 480 23.80 45.03 -6.92
N ARG A 481 24.95 44.34 -6.92
CA ARG A 481 25.75 44.16 -8.14
C ARG A 481 24.98 43.40 -9.22
N GLY A 482 24.27 42.34 -8.83
CA GLY A 482 23.41 41.62 -9.75
C GLY A 482 22.30 42.50 -10.32
N LEU A 483 21.53 43.13 -9.44
CA LEU A 483 20.44 44.02 -9.82
C LEU A 483 20.93 45.10 -10.78
N ALA A 484 22.07 45.74 -10.51
CA ALA A 484 22.66 46.72 -11.41
C ALA A 484 22.92 46.15 -12.81
N ALA A 485 23.44 44.92 -12.90
CA ALA A 485 23.75 44.26 -14.17
C ALA A 485 22.51 43.84 -14.98
N THR A 486 21.34 43.72 -14.33
CA THR A 486 20.12 43.15 -14.94
C THR A 486 18.98 44.15 -15.08
N THR A 487 19.07 45.30 -14.41
CA THR A 487 18.08 46.39 -14.44
C THR A 487 18.25 47.20 -15.73
N ARG A 488 17.19 47.26 -16.55
CA ARG A 488 17.22 47.93 -17.88
C ARG A 488 17.31 49.45 -17.79
N GLU A 489 16.91 49.98 -16.64
CA GLU A 489 16.93 51.38 -16.24
C GLU A 489 18.34 51.85 -15.86
N ILE A 490 19.33 50.94 -15.75
CA ILE A 490 20.71 51.27 -15.44
C ILE A 490 21.60 51.04 -16.68
N GLU A 491 22.41 52.05 -16.99
CA GLU A 491 23.43 52.03 -18.03
C GLU A 491 24.82 51.93 -17.39
N PHE A 492 25.66 51.03 -17.94
CA PHE A 492 27.07 50.92 -17.58
C PHE A 492 27.91 51.80 -18.50
N LEU A 493 28.50 52.85 -17.96
CA LEU A 493 29.41 53.70 -18.70
C LEU A 493 30.83 53.13 -18.65
N PRO A 494 31.53 53.07 -19.80
CA PRO A 494 32.91 52.62 -19.86
C PRO A 494 33.80 53.56 -19.04
N ALA A 495 34.61 52.99 -18.14
CA ALA A 495 35.43 53.77 -17.25
C ALA A 495 36.56 54.49 -18.00
N LYS A 496 36.71 55.80 -17.78
CA LYS A 496 37.89 56.56 -18.23
C LYS A 496 39.01 56.43 -17.19
N GLY A 497 40.06 55.66 -17.49
CA GLY A 497 41.25 55.49 -16.64
C GLY A 497 41.19 54.26 -15.71
N LYS A 498 41.89 54.29 -14.56
CA LYS A 498 41.93 53.18 -13.56
C LYS A 498 40.61 52.97 -12.79
N ARG A 499 39.53 53.67 -13.15
CA ARG A 499 38.23 53.54 -12.47
C ARG A 499 37.52 52.28 -12.98
N GLN A 500 36.64 51.70 -12.16
CA GLN A 500 35.76 50.60 -12.57
C GLN A 500 34.45 51.18 -13.13
N ALA A 501 33.54 50.32 -13.59
CA ALA A 501 32.34 50.72 -14.32
C ALA A 501 31.47 51.70 -13.52
N LEU A 502 31.04 52.79 -14.17
CA LEU A 502 30.12 53.78 -13.62
C LEU A 502 28.68 53.40 -14.00
N LEU A 503 27.77 53.55 -13.05
CA LEU A 503 26.34 53.28 -13.19
C LEU A 503 25.59 54.60 -13.31
N ARG A 504 24.69 54.71 -14.29
CA ARG A 504 23.82 55.87 -14.48
C ARG A 504 22.39 55.38 -14.78
N ILE A 505 21.37 56.14 -14.40
CA ILE A 505 20.01 55.85 -14.88
C ILE A 505 19.91 56.21 -16.36
N ARG A 506 19.43 55.26 -17.15
CA ARG A 506 19.18 55.46 -18.57
C ARG A 506 18.13 56.55 -18.74
N GLU A 507 18.52 57.69 -19.29
CA GLU A 507 17.58 58.74 -19.70
C GLU A 507 16.79 58.18 -20.89
N ASN A 508 15.47 58.02 -20.74
CA ASN A 508 14.59 57.55 -21.82
C ASN A 508 14.53 58.54 -22.99
#